data_AF-A0A534PX11-F1
#
_entry.id   AF-A0A534PX11-F1
#
_cell.length_a   1.000
_cell.length_b   1.000
_cell.length_c   1.000
_cell.angle_alpha   90.00
_cell.angle_beta   90.00
_cell.angle_gamma   90.00
#
_symmetry.space_group_name_H-M   'P 1'
#
loop_
_entity.id
_entity.type
_entity.pdbx_description
1 polymer ?
#
loop_
_entity_poly.entity_id
_entity_poly.type
_entity_poly.pdbx_seq_one_letter_code
_entity_poly.pdbx_strand_id
1 'polypeptide(L)'
;MDFEWLVKVKDKDGKPVADAEVALVQKSALGAAEYPFEAAAATHAHDDKGLYKPTAAIAPAAGEWVLIVRREDNSPVVQPLAMKKSGEDFAVSSAGGTVATLAMASAVSGRGPVRARKTTLTATLFPSAEVVFLSGTDYLNGGVDFRLFADAHARALLREKKIDAGTRVTLFSCDERARFSLAFSAAGGLLTLGKHAFGDAAGLRAGRAHAAEIGKDISAPDLYRYLHEVGDQEPGRVREVGFFTHSWPGGPILFDTGEDAAHRSAPERDPNDFDGRLKDFSPPNSDDWKKMRDAMAADANWHIWGCSATTFFKDLMREARKTKKADQLFDDVTETKHHDGAISTRTQARLTRIHVRFMMDQTMRVGSYLATAAAALMIPVFGAPPGVGADYEKIEGLWVMGIKGDTPPYAFFKEDFSPEFAPTKGKFDHGYIEYGRMQARAAMPKAAFTTEAYQFDVRFDPATGFPDGKAVLAFSSGAHRPPEHEGSKVKLRTSAKKDFVAAGKSGHLYLIEDDDPAKSEAFFLQEDKKVFRVDKDPGTGKFTAPGAEI
;
A
#
# COMPACT_ATOMS: atom_id res chain seq x y z
N MET A 1 17.48 -27.88 -44.72
CA MET A 1 16.09 -27.59 -44.32
C MET A 1 15.95 -26.09 -44.14
N ASP A 2 14.96 -25.49 -44.79
CA ASP A 2 14.74 -24.03 -44.72
C ASP A 2 13.79 -23.68 -43.57
N PHE A 3 13.87 -22.45 -43.07
CA PHE A 3 13.05 -21.97 -41.95
C PHE A 3 12.39 -20.64 -42.30
N GLU A 4 11.06 -20.62 -42.21
CA GLU A 4 10.25 -19.41 -42.38
C GLU A 4 9.68 -18.98 -41.03
N TRP A 5 9.99 -17.74 -40.64
CA TRP A 5 9.51 -17.11 -39.42
C TRP A 5 8.52 -16.02 -39.79
N LEU A 6 7.23 -16.32 -39.70
CA LEU A 6 6.17 -15.37 -40.03
C LEU A 6 5.53 -14.85 -38.76
N VAL A 7 5.33 -13.54 -38.67
CA VAL A 7 4.60 -12.92 -37.58
C VAL A 7 3.36 -12.24 -38.14
N LYS A 8 2.17 -12.60 -37.68
CA LYS A 8 0.92 -11.90 -37.97
C LYS A 8 0.58 -11.03 -36.79
N VAL A 9 0.41 -9.73 -37.01
CA VAL A 9 0.03 -8.78 -35.97
C VAL A 9 -1.37 -8.27 -36.26
N LYS A 10 -2.23 -8.35 -35.25
CA LYS A 10 -3.60 -7.85 -35.29
C LYS A 10 -3.90 -7.06 -34.01
N ASP A 11 -4.89 -6.17 -34.07
CA ASP A 11 -5.42 -5.51 -32.89
C ASP A 11 -6.38 -6.43 -32.10
N LYS A 12 -6.86 -5.94 -30.95
CA LYS A 12 -7.82 -6.65 -30.10
C LYS A 12 -9.13 -7.02 -30.80
N ASP A 13 -9.49 -6.30 -31.88
CA ASP A 13 -10.70 -6.53 -32.67
C ASP A 13 -10.44 -7.43 -33.89
N GLY A 14 -9.20 -7.94 -34.00
CA GLY A 14 -8.76 -8.86 -35.04
C GLY A 14 -8.37 -8.21 -36.36
N LYS A 15 -8.30 -6.88 -36.44
CA LYS A 15 -7.89 -6.16 -37.65
C LYS A 15 -6.37 -6.22 -37.81
N PRO A 16 -5.85 -6.33 -39.04
CA PRO A 16 -4.42 -6.36 -39.30
C PRO A 16 -3.75 -5.04 -38.91
N VAL A 17 -2.53 -5.12 -38.36
CA VAL A 17 -1.71 -3.98 -37.92
C VAL A 17 -0.44 -3.89 -38.76
N ALA A 18 -0.20 -2.74 -39.40
CA ALA A 18 0.87 -2.58 -40.40
C ALA A 18 2.10 -1.76 -39.93
N ASP A 19 1.99 -1.14 -38.76
CA ASP A 19 2.93 -0.18 -38.16
C ASP A 19 3.55 -0.71 -36.85
N ALA A 20 3.56 -2.03 -36.65
CA ALA A 20 4.19 -2.64 -35.48
C ALA A 20 5.70 -2.88 -35.72
N GLU A 21 6.49 -2.75 -34.66
CA GLU A 21 7.87 -3.22 -34.65
C GLU A 21 7.92 -4.67 -34.20
N VAL A 22 8.61 -5.52 -34.98
CA VAL A 22 8.67 -6.97 -34.72
C VAL A 22 10.11 -7.44 -34.69
N ALA A 23 10.50 -8.06 -33.59
CA ALA A 23 11.81 -8.67 -33.39
C ALA A 23 11.67 -10.12 -32.91
N LEU A 24 12.45 -11.01 -33.53
CA LEU A 24 12.70 -12.38 -33.06
C LEU A 24 14.20 -12.53 -32.90
N VAL A 25 14.66 -12.62 -31.65
CA VAL A 25 16.09 -12.60 -31.32
C VAL A 25 16.45 -13.67 -30.31
N GLN A 26 17.71 -14.09 -30.29
CA GLN A 26 18.23 -14.90 -29.20
C GLN A 26 18.23 -14.05 -27.92
N LYS A 27 17.84 -14.65 -26.79
CA LYS A 27 17.76 -13.95 -25.51
C LYS A 27 19.13 -13.37 -25.09
N SER A 28 20.23 -14.04 -25.42
CA SER A 28 21.59 -13.55 -25.18
C SER A 28 21.89 -12.21 -25.88
N ALA A 29 21.25 -11.93 -27.01
CA ALA A 29 21.43 -10.67 -27.74
C ALA A 29 20.77 -9.46 -27.04
N LEU A 30 19.85 -9.71 -26.10
CA LEU A 30 19.22 -8.65 -25.31
C LEU A 30 20.13 -8.15 -24.18
N GLY A 31 21.17 -8.90 -23.80
CA GLY A 31 22.10 -8.53 -22.73
C GLY A 31 21.38 -8.23 -21.41
N ALA A 32 21.62 -7.03 -20.86
CA ALA A 32 21.00 -6.54 -19.63
C ALA A 32 19.74 -5.69 -19.89
N ALA A 33 19.24 -5.62 -21.12
CA ALA A 33 18.02 -4.87 -21.41
C ALA A 33 16.84 -5.47 -20.64
N GLU A 34 15.99 -4.60 -20.10
CA GLU A 34 14.82 -5.00 -19.34
C GLU A 34 13.56 -4.95 -20.19
N TYR A 35 12.55 -5.70 -19.78
CA TYR A 35 11.22 -5.65 -20.38
C TYR A 35 10.71 -4.19 -20.43
N PRO A 36 10.08 -3.76 -21.55
CA PRO A 36 9.69 -4.54 -22.72
C PRO A 36 10.76 -4.64 -23.83
N PHE A 37 12.03 -4.42 -23.47
CA PHE A 37 13.22 -4.48 -24.32
C PHE A 37 13.28 -3.39 -25.38
N GLU A 38 13.17 -2.13 -24.94
CA GLU A 38 13.03 -1.00 -25.85
C GLU A 38 14.17 -0.85 -26.87
N ALA A 39 15.37 -1.28 -26.51
CA ALA A 39 16.55 -1.23 -27.38
C ALA A 39 16.63 -2.35 -28.44
N ALA A 40 15.71 -3.32 -28.43
CA ALA A 40 15.74 -4.42 -29.41
C ALA A 40 15.40 -3.90 -30.81
N ALA A 41 16.30 -4.15 -31.78
CA ALA A 41 16.08 -3.77 -33.17
C ALA A 41 15.07 -4.70 -33.87
N ALA A 42 14.21 -4.13 -34.72
CA ALA A 42 13.28 -4.91 -35.53
C ALA A 42 14.03 -5.88 -36.47
N THR A 43 13.59 -7.13 -36.50
CA THR A 43 14.14 -8.16 -37.40
C THR A 43 13.16 -8.54 -38.51
N HIS A 44 11.94 -8.01 -38.48
CA HIS A 44 10.92 -8.21 -39.50
C HIS A 44 10.40 -6.87 -40.02
N ALA A 45 9.99 -6.86 -41.28
CA ALA A 45 9.28 -5.75 -41.90
C ALA A 45 7.86 -6.17 -42.28
N HIS A 46 6.94 -5.22 -42.25
CA HIS A 46 5.58 -5.44 -42.71
C HIS A 46 5.56 -5.78 -44.21
N ASP A 47 4.74 -6.75 -44.57
CA ASP A 47 4.48 -7.22 -45.92
C ASP A 47 3.06 -6.80 -46.33
N ASP A 48 2.05 -7.66 -46.12
CA ASP A 48 0.63 -7.36 -46.39
C ASP A 48 -0.28 -7.87 -45.27
N LYS A 49 -1.40 -7.17 -45.02
CA LYS A 49 -2.45 -7.56 -44.05
C LYS A 49 -1.90 -7.94 -42.67
N GLY A 50 -0.98 -7.14 -42.15
CA GLY A 50 -0.38 -7.34 -40.83
C GLY A 50 0.55 -8.56 -40.76
N LEU A 51 0.94 -9.13 -41.91
CA LEU A 51 2.01 -10.11 -41.98
C LEU A 51 3.36 -9.40 -41.97
N TYR A 52 4.28 -9.91 -41.16
CA TYR A 52 5.66 -9.46 -41.06
C TYR A 52 6.58 -10.60 -41.44
N LYS A 53 7.54 -10.30 -42.31
CA LYS A 53 8.56 -11.23 -42.80
C LYS A 53 9.95 -10.80 -42.33
N PRO A 54 10.88 -11.73 -42.10
CA PRO A 54 12.23 -11.39 -41.70
C PRO A 54 12.89 -10.50 -42.77
N THR A 55 13.56 -9.44 -42.35
CA THR A 55 14.33 -8.56 -43.26
C THR A 55 15.63 -9.22 -43.73
N ALA A 56 16.12 -10.20 -42.97
CA ALA A 56 17.22 -11.07 -43.31
C ALA A 56 16.92 -12.50 -42.85
N ALA A 57 17.61 -13.50 -43.41
CA ALA A 57 17.44 -14.90 -43.02
C ALA A 57 17.78 -15.09 -41.53
N ILE A 58 16.83 -15.59 -40.75
CA ILE A 58 17.04 -15.92 -39.33
C ILE A 58 17.42 -17.40 -39.25
N ALA A 59 18.72 -17.67 -39.08
CA ALA A 59 19.23 -19.02 -38.88
C ALA A 59 18.81 -19.52 -37.47
N PRO A 60 18.04 -20.63 -37.37
CA PRO A 60 17.71 -21.17 -36.07
C PRO A 60 18.96 -21.69 -35.35
N ALA A 61 18.98 -21.47 -34.04
CA ALA A 61 19.95 -22.06 -33.14
C ALA A 61 19.24 -22.59 -31.90
N ALA A 62 19.80 -23.64 -31.31
CA ALA A 62 19.26 -24.18 -30.07
C ALA A 62 19.46 -23.16 -28.95
N GLY A 63 18.46 -23.02 -28.07
CA GLY A 63 18.54 -22.12 -26.92
C GLY A 63 17.27 -21.30 -26.71
N GLU A 64 17.42 -20.24 -25.92
CA GLU A 64 16.36 -19.31 -25.55
C GLU A 64 16.26 -18.16 -26.56
N TRP A 65 15.04 -17.91 -27.00
CA TRP A 65 14.69 -16.85 -27.94
C TRP A 65 13.57 -16.01 -27.36
N VAL A 66 13.38 -14.80 -27.90
CA VAL A 66 12.28 -13.91 -27.50
C VAL A 66 11.65 -13.34 -28.76
N LEU A 67 10.33 -13.47 -28.87
CA LEU A 67 9.52 -12.67 -29.79
C LEU A 67 9.11 -11.38 -29.06
N ILE A 68 9.30 -10.25 -29.71
CA ILE A 68 8.90 -8.92 -29.25
C ILE A 68 8.07 -8.28 -30.35
N VAL A 69 6.86 -7.85 -30.03
CA VAL A 69 5.99 -7.07 -30.91
C VAL A 69 5.55 -5.81 -30.16
N ARG A 70 5.87 -4.64 -30.70
CA ARG A 70 5.58 -3.33 -30.11
C ARG A 70 4.86 -2.45 -31.10
N ARG A 71 4.08 -1.52 -30.57
CA ARG A 71 3.44 -0.44 -31.31
C ARG A 71 3.14 0.68 -30.31
N GLU A 72 3.26 1.92 -30.76
CA GLU A 72 2.88 3.09 -29.98
C GLU A 72 1.43 2.93 -29.46
N ASP A 73 1.17 3.40 -28.24
CA ASP A 73 -0.12 3.30 -27.53
C ASP A 73 -0.65 1.87 -27.29
N ASN A 74 0.14 0.83 -27.52
CA ASN A 74 -0.23 -0.56 -27.30
C ASN A 74 0.65 -1.26 -26.25
N SER A 75 0.06 -2.21 -25.53
CA SER A 75 0.85 -3.13 -24.71
C SER A 75 1.66 -4.09 -25.60
N PRO A 76 2.96 -4.28 -25.33
CA PRO A 76 3.83 -5.09 -26.14
C PRO A 76 3.55 -6.57 -25.90
N VAL A 77 3.62 -7.35 -26.98
CA VAL A 77 3.57 -8.81 -26.90
C VAL A 77 5.00 -9.33 -26.84
N VAL A 78 5.38 -9.85 -25.68
CA VAL A 78 6.68 -10.49 -25.45
C VAL A 78 6.45 -11.96 -25.13
N GLN A 79 7.08 -12.85 -25.89
CA GLN A 79 7.00 -14.28 -25.66
C GLN A 79 8.41 -14.90 -25.59
N PRO A 80 8.80 -15.45 -24.43
CA PRO A 80 9.94 -16.36 -24.31
C PRO A 80 9.69 -17.64 -25.10
N LEU A 81 10.64 -18.00 -25.96
CA LEU A 81 10.61 -19.18 -26.81
C LEU A 81 11.82 -20.07 -26.51
N ALA A 82 11.66 -21.38 -26.69
CA ALA A 82 12.75 -22.34 -26.65
C ALA A 82 12.81 -23.07 -28.00
N MET A 83 13.99 -23.04 -28.60
CA MET A 83 14.29 -23.79 -29.82
C MET A 83 15.17 -24.99 -29.48
N LYS A 84 14.72 -26.19 -29.87
CA LYS A 84 15.44 -27.45 -29.65
C LYS A 84 15.75 -28.10 -30.99
N LYS A 85 17.03 -28.40 -31.23
CA LYS A 85 17.47 -29.11 -32.43
C LYS A 85 17.00 -30.56 -32.41
N SER A 86 16.46 -31.06 -33.52
CA SER A 86 16.07 -32.45 -33.72
C SER A 86 16.50 -32.88 -35.13
N GLY A 87 17.65 -33.54 -35.23
CA GLY A 87 18.29 -33.80 -36.53
C GLY A 87 18.66 -32.50 -37.24
N GLU A 88 18.16 -32.32 -38.47
CA GLU A 88 18.31 -31.09 -39.26
C GLU A 88 17.22 -30.04 -38.98
N ASP A 89 16.26 -30.36 -38.11
CA ASP A 89 15.09 -29.55 -37.80
C ASP A 89 15.24 -28.82 -36.44
N PHE A 90 14.40 -27.83 -36.19
CA PHE A 90 14.27 -27.14 -34.92
C PHE A 90 12.80 -27.11 -34.47
N ALA A 91 12.52 -27.77 -33.35
CA ALA A 91 11.24 -27.64 -32.67
C ALA A 91 11.19 -26.32 -31.89
N VAL A 92 10.11 -25.57 -32.07
CA VAL A 92 9.87 -24.29 -31.39
C VAL A 92 8.75 -24.49 -30.37
N SER A 93 8.98 -24.03 -29.15
CA SER A 93 8.02 -24.12 -28.05
C SER A 93 8.03 -22.83 -27.23
N SER A 94 6.94 -22.51 -26.55
CA SER A 94 6.92 -21.42 -25.58
C SER A 94 7.65 -21.84 -24.31
N ALA A 95 8.68 -21.09 -23.88
CA ALA A 95 9.38 -21.38 -22.64
C ALA A 95 8.52 -20.94 -21.44
N GLY A 96 8.10 -21.88 -20.60
CA GLY A 96 7.29 -21.58 -19.41
C GLY A 96 5.80 -21.32 -19.64
N GLY A 97 5.32 -21.39 -20.89
CA GLY A 97 3.91 -21.19 -21.25
C GLY A 97 3.72 -20.12 -22.33
N THR A 98 2.54 -20.09 -22.96
CA THR A 98 2.20 -19.11 -24.01
C THR A 98 1.38 -17.96 -23.43
N VAL A 99 1.79 -16.72 -23.70
CA VAL A 99 1.01 -15.52 -23.32
C VAL A 99 -0.32 -15.50 -24.08
N ALA A 100 -1.38 -15.02 -23.44
CA ALA A 100 -2.74 -14.99 -23.99
C ALA A 100 -2.84 -14.16 -25.29
N THR A 101 -1.93 -13.21 -25.48
CA THR A 101 -1.85 -12.35 -26.65
C THR A 101 -1.13 -12.99 -27.83
N LEU A 102 -0.65 -14.24 -27.71
CA LEU A 102 0.07 -14.95 -28.76
C LEU A 102 -0.58 -16.30 -29.06
N ALA A 103 -0.70 -16.62 -30.35
CA ALA A 103 -0.92 -17.98 -30.84
C ALA A 103 0.26 -18.42 -31.72
N MET A 104 0.64 -19.69 -31.63
CA MET A 104 1.77 -20.24 -32.41
C MET A 104 1.33 -21.48 -33.18
N ALA A 105 1.68 -21.53 -34.46
CA ALA A 105 1.48 -22.70 -35.32
C ALA A 105 2.77 -22.98 -36.11
N SER A 106 3.24 -24.23 -36.09
CA SER A 106 4.40 -24.66 -36.86
C SER A 106 4.06 -25.89 -37.69
N ALA A 107 4.43 -25.88 -38.97
CA ALA A 107 4.26 -27.00 -39.88
C ALA A 107 5.53 -27.24 -40.70
N VAL A 108 5.78 -28.50 -41.03
CA VAL A 108 6.84 -28.88 -41.98
C VAL A 108 6.18 -29.19 -43.32
N SER A 109 6.65 -28.55 -44.38
CA SER A 109 6.21 -28.80 -45.75
C SER A 109 7.37 -29.28 -46.63
N GLY A 110 7.04 -29.99 -47.71
CA GLY A 110 8.02 -30.54 -48.67
C GLY A 110 8.40 -32.00 -48.42
N ARG A 111 9.16 -32.59 -49.36
CA ARG A 111 9.71 -33.96 -49.28
C ARG A 111 11.19 -33.96 -49.67
N GLY A 112 11.95 -34.90 -49.12
CA GLY A 112 13.38 -35.05 -49.43
C GLY A 112 14.22 -33.85 -48.97
N PRO A 113 15.22 -33.41 -49.76
CA PRO A 113 16.14 -32.32 -49.36
C PRO A 113 15.50 -30.92 -49.33
N VAL A 114 14.30 -30.74 -49.90
CA VAL A 114 13.59 -29.45 -50.00
C VAL A 114 12.55 -29.27 -48.88
N ARG A 115 12.88 -29.71 -47.66
CA ARG A 115 12.01 -29.52 -46.49
C ARG A 115 12.12 -28.09 -45.97
N ALA A 116 10.98 -27.48 -45.65
CA ALA A 116 10.91 -26.19 -44.98
C ALA A 116 10.02 -26.28 -43.74
N ARG A 117 10.45 -25.69 -42.62
CA ARG A 117 9.61 -25.46 -41.45
C ARG A 117 9.08 -24.04 -41.50
N LYS A 118 7.75 -23.93 -41.53
CA LYS A 118 7.03 -22.66 -41.45
C LYS A 118 6.46 -22.51 -40.05
N THR A 119 6.96 -21.53 -39.31
CA THR A 119 6.43 -21.13 -38.00
C THR A 119 5.71 -19.80 -38.16
N THR A 120 4.42 -19.79 -37.84
CA THR A 120 3.58 -18.59 -37.80
C THR A 120 3.23 -18.25 -36.36
N LEU A 121 3.62 -17.06 -35.95
CA LEU A 121 3.32 -16.46 -34.66
C LEU A 121 2.25 -15.39 -34.87
N THR A 122 1.12 -15.47 -34.19
CA THR A 122 0.02 -14.49 -34.31
C THR A 122 -0.10 -13.69 -33.02
N ALA A 123 0.38 -12.45 -33.04
CA ALA A 123 0.33 -11.52 -31.91
C ALA A 123 -0.93 -10.65 -31.99
N THR A 124 -1.58 -10.45 -30.84
CA THR A 124 -2.76 -9.58 -30.68
C THR A 124 -2.39 -8.42 -29.78
N LEU A 125 -2.44 -7.20 -30.32
CA LEU A 125 -2.13 -5.97 -29.60
C LEU A 125 -3.38 -5.39 -28.93
N PHE A 126 -3.24 -5.04 -27.67
CA PHE A 126 -4.25 -4.35 -26.87
C PHE A 126 -3.80 -2.92 -26.59
N PRO A 127 -4.71 -1.96 -26.33
CA PRO A 127 -4.33 -0.63 -25.85
C PRO A 127 -3.40 -0.72 -24.64
N SER A 128 -2.47 0.23 -24.52
CA SER A 128 -1.53 0.25 -23.39
C SER A 128 -2.30 0.33 -22.07
N ALA A 129 -2.04 -0.62 -21.19
CA ALA A 129 -2.66 -0.70 -19.87
C ALA A 129 -1.74 -1.48 -18.92
N GLU A 130 -1.73 -1.07 -17.66
CA GLU A 130 -0.92 -1.71 -16.62
C GLU A 130 -1.62 -1.70 -15.26
N VAL A 131 -1.38 -2.75 -14.48
CA VAL A 131 -1.60 -2.74 -13.02
C VAL A 131 -0.26 -2.92 -12.32
N VAL A 132 -0.02 -2.13 -11.27
CA VAL A 132 1.25 -2.07 -10.54
C VAL A 132 1.03 -2.45 -9.09
N PHE A 133 1.58 -3.57 -8.66
CA PHE A 133 1.42 -4.08 -7.30
C PHE A 133 2.73 -4.12 -6.54
N LEU A 134 2.65 -3.94 -5.24
CA LEU A 134 3.75 -4.14 -4.30
C LEU A 134 3.26 -5.05 -3.17
N SER A 135 3.93 -6.18 -2.97
CA SER A 135 3.71 -7.05 -1.84
C SER A 135 4.78 -6.82 -0.77
N GLY A 136 4.34 -6.46 0.44
CA GLY A 136 5.21 -6.35 1.62
C GLY A 136 5.65 -7.72 2.13
N THR A 137 6.26 -7.75 3.31
CA THR A 137 6.61 -8.99 4.02
C THR A 137 5.98 -9.01 5.40
N ASP A 138 5.65 -10.21 5.88
CA ASP A 138 5.12 -10.43 7.23
C ASP A 138 5.97 -11.48 7.94
N TYR A 139 6.56 -11.09 9.07
CA TYR A 139 7.48 -11.91 9.85
C TYR A 139 6.80 -12.71 10.97
N LEU A 140 5.54 -12.42 11.30
CA LEU A 140 4.90 -12.92 12.52
C LEU A 140 4.03 -14.14 12.27
N ASN A 141 3.90 -15.01 13.29
CA ASN A 141 2.96 -16.15 13.30
C ASN A 141 3.07 -17.10 12.09
N GLY A 142 4.28 -17.29 11.56
CA GLY A 142 4.54 -18.08 10.36
C GLY A 142 4.49 -17.27 9.05
N GLY A 143 4.14 -15.99 9.14
CA GLY A 143 4.12 -15.02 8.06
C GLY A 143 2.98 -15.20 7.07
N VAL A 144 2.80 -14.18 6.26
CA VAL A 144 1.86 -14.15 5.14
C VAL A 144 2.65 -13.80 3.89
N ASP A 145 2.57 -14.68 2.89
CA ASP A 145 3.07 -14.38 1.55
C ASP A 145 2.06 -13.44 0.86
N PHE A 146 2.33 -12.14 0.92
CA PHE A 146 1.44 -11.14 0.33
C PHE A 146 1.43 -11.16 -1.20
N ARG A 147 2.48 -11.68 -1.85
CA ARG A 147 2.52 -11.83 -3.31
C ARG A 147 1.40 -12.72 -3.81
N LEU A 148 1.02 -13.75 -3.04
CA LEU A 148 -0.08 -14.63 -3.36
C LEU A 148 -1.40 -13.87 -3.62
N PHE A 149 -1.68 -12.83 -2.83
CA PHE A 149 -2.87 -12.00 -2.97
C PHE A 149 -2.75 -11.04 -4.16
N ALA A 150 -1.58 -10.44 -4.39
CA ALA A 150 -1.33 -9.61 -5.55
C ALA A 150 -1.52 -10.36 -6.87
N ASP A 151 -0.94 -11.57 -6.98
CA ASP A 151 -1.09 -12.46 -8.14
C ASP A 151 -2.55 -12.92 -8.32
N ALA A 152 -3.26 -13.17 -7.22
CA ALA A 152 -4.67 -13.53 -7.25
C ALA A 152 -5.57 -12.35 -7.68
N HIS A 153 -5.27 -11.14 -7.23
CA HIS A 153 -6.02 -9.93 -7.58
C HIS A 153 -5.89 -9.58 -9.06
N ALA A 154 -4.69 -9.64 -9.64
CA ALA A 154 -4.50 -9.48 -11.09
C ALA A 154 -5.42 -10.42 -11.90
N ARG A 155 -5.50 -11.69 -11.47
CA ARG A 155 -6.36 -12.71 -12.11
C ARG A 155 -7.85 -12.46 -11.87
N ALA A 156 -8.21 -11.92 -10.70
CA ALA A 156 -9.57 -11.52 -10.41
C ALA A 156 -10.01 -10.38 -11.33
N LEU A 157 -9.19 -9.34 -11.49
CA LEU A 157 -9.45 -8.22 -12.41
C LEU A 157 -9.67 -8.71 -13.85
N LEU A 158 -8.84 -9.64 -14.33
CA LEU A 158 -9.02 -10.24 -15.66
C LEU A 158 -10.33 -11.03 -15.75
N ARG A 159 -10.65 -11.83 -14.74
CA ARG A 159 -11.88 -12.63 -14.68
C ARG A 159 -13.14 -11.76 -14.66
N GLU A 160 -13.10 -10.66 -13.92
CA GLU A 160 -14.16 -9.65 -13.85
C GLU A 160 -14.21 -8.75 -15.10
N LYS A 161 -13.27 -8.93 -16.04
CA LYS A 161 -13.13 -8.12 -17.26
C LYS A 161 -12.91 -6.63 -16.97
N LYS A 162 -12.34 -6.30 -15.81
CA LYS A 162 -11.87 -4.96 -15.46
C LYS A 162 -10.58 -4.60 -16.18
N ILE A 163 -9.81 -5.62 -16.57
CA ILE A 163 -8.63 -5.53 -17.44
C ILE A 163 -8.72 -6.59 -18.54
N ASP A 164 -7.85 -6.49 -19.54
CA ASP A 164 -7.80 -7.42 -20.67
C ASP A 164 -6.54 -8.30 -20.68
N ALA A 165 -6.49 -9.23 -21.64
CA ALA A 165 -5.39 -10.19 -21.77
C ALA A 165 -4.03 -9.55 -22.13
N GLY A 166 -4.02 -8.32 -22.65
CA GLY A 166 -2.81 -7.57 -22.97
C GLY A 166 -2.39 -6.59 -21.88
N THR A 167 -3.14 -6.46 -20.79
CA THR A 167 -2.75 -5.62 -19.66
C THR A 167 -1.47 -6.13 -19.02
N ARG A 168 -0.48 -5.25 -18.84
CA ARG A 168 0.79 -5.56 -18.16
C ARG A 168 0.54 -5.67 -16.66
N VAL A 169 1.22 -6.62 -16.02
CA VAL A 169 1.23 -6.71 -14.56
C VAL A 169 2.66 -6.49 -14.08
N THR A 170 2.91 -5.39 -13.39
CA THR A 170 4.19 -5.12 -12.74
C THR A 170 4.06 -5.39 -11.25
N LEU A 171 4.88 -6.29 -10.70
CA LEU A 171 4.80 -6.70 -9.30
C LEU A 171 6.15 -6.52 -8.61
N PHE A 172 6.21 -5.67 -7.60
CA PHE A 172 7.32 -5.53 -6.67
C PHE A 172 7.11 -6.51 -5.50
N SER A 173 8.06 -7.41 -5.28
CA SER A 173 8.00 -8.37 -4.17
C SER A 173 9.17 -8.15 -3.21
N CYS A 174 8.84 -7.71 -1.99
CA CYS A 174 9.81 -7.54 -0.90
C CYS A 174 10.51 -8.86 -0.57
N ASP A 175 9.77 -9.97 -0.47
CA ASP A 175 10.31 -11.31 -0.17
C ASP A 175 11.24 -11.85 -1.26
N GLU A 176 11.16 -11.35 -2.49
CA GLU A 176 12.02 -11.77 -3.60
C GLU A 176 13.02 -10.71 -4.06
N ARG A 177 13.05 -9.55 -3.37
CA ARG A 177 13.87 -8.37 -3.74
C ARG A 177 13.85 -8.09 -5.23
N ALA A 178 12.67 -8.16 -5.84
CA ALA A 178 12.56 -8.04 -7.28
C ALA A 178 11.27 -7.38 -7.74
N ARG A 179 11.40 -6.67 -8.87
CA ARG A 179 10.27 -6.26 -9.70
C ARG A 179 10.11 -7.26 -10.84
N PHE A 180 8.91 -7.78 -11.00
CA PHE A 180 8.54 -8.71 -12.06
C PHE A 180 7.68 -8.01 -13.10
N SER A 181 7.98 -8.25 -14.38
CA SER A 181 7.09 -7.93 -15.48
C SER A 181 6.37 -9.20 -15.89
N LEU A 182 5.05 -9.22 -15.72
CA LEU A 182 4.22 -10.40 -15.89
C LEU A 182 3.16 -10.16 -17.00
N ALA A 183 2.74 -11.25 -17.64
CA ALA A 183 1.61 -11.26 -18.56
C ALA A 183 0.69 -12.46 -18.30
N PHE A 184 -0.54 -12.37 -18.78
CA PHE A 184 -1.49 -13.48 -18.67
C PHE A 184 -1.18 -14.59 -19.67
N SER A 185 -1.29 -15.84 -19.23
CA SER A 185 -1.33 -17.01 -20.11
C SER A 185 -2.72 -17.18 -20.71
N ALA A 186 -2.84 -18.00 -21.77
CA ALA A 186 -4.15 -18.33 -22.34
C ALA A 186 -5.14 -18.96 -21.34
N ALA A 187 -4.64 -19.57 -20.26
CA ALA A 187 -5.46 -20.12 -19.18
C ALA A 187 -5.80 -19.10 -18.08
N GLY A 188 -5.37 -17.84 -18.21
CA GLY A 188 -5.56 -16.79 -17.21
C GLY A 188 -4.61 -16.86 -16.02
N GLY A 189 -3.53 -17.64 -16.09
CA GLY A 189 -2.43 -17.62 -15.12
C GLY A 189 -1.44 -16.49 -15.40
N LEU A 190 -0.53 -16.19 -14.49
CA LEU A 190 0.54 -15.21 -14.71
C LEU A 190 1.83 -15.90 -15.17
N LEU A 191 2.49 -15.32 -16.16
CA LEU A 191 3.78 -15.74 -16.70
C LEU A 191 4.81 -14.62 -16.49
N THR A 192 5.98 -14.97 -15.96
CA THR A 192 7.09 -14.03 -15.83
C THR A 192 7.78 -13.80 -17.17
N LEU A 193 7.78 -12.54 -17.62
CA LEU A 193 8.45 -12.10 -18.84
C LEU A 193 9.79 -11.41 -18.56
N GLY A 194 9.89 -10.73 -17.42
CA GLY A 194 11.09 -10.03 -16.98
C GLY A 194 11.22 -10.03 -15.46
N LYS A 195 12.45 -9.94 -14.97
CA LYS A 195 12.78 -9.78 -13.55
C LYS A 195 13.91 -8.77 -13.42
N HIS A 196 13.66 -7.68 -12.71
CA HIS A 196 14.67 -6.78 -12.21
C HIS A 196 14.94 -7.14 -10.75
N ALA A 197 16.18 -7.49 -10.43
CA ALA A 197 16.58 -7.82 -9.05
C ALA A 197 17.25 -6.62 -8.40
N PHE A 198 16.78 -6.23 -7.22
CA PHE A 198 17.37 -5.18 -6.39
C PHE A 198 18.53 -5.72 -5.55
N GLY A 199 18.47 -7.00 -5.16
CA GLY A 199 19.52 -7.64 -4.38
C GLY A 199 19.37 -9.16 -4.34
N ASP A 200 20.25 -9.82 -3.59
CA ASP A 200 20.14 -11.26 -3.32
C ASP A 200 18.97 -11.51 -2.35
N ALA A 201 18.05 -12.38 -2.76
CA ALA A 201 16.88 -12.77 -1.99
C ALA A 201 17.11 -14.03 -1.14
N ALA A 202 18.32 -14.60 -1.15
CA ALA A 202 18.63 -15.82 -0.41
C ALA A 202 18.30 -15.67 1.09
N GLY A 203 17.36 -16.50 1.55
CA GLY A 203 16.97 -16.56 2.97
C GLY A 203 15.82 -15.65 3.37
N LEU A 204 15.36 -14.76 2.48
CA LEU A 204 14.13 -13.99 2.65
C LEU A 204 12.91 -14.88 2.44
N ARG A 205 11.94 -14.75 3.34
CA ARG A 205 10.63 -15.39 3.26
C ARG A 205 9.73 -14.86 4.36
N ALA A 206 8.42 -14.87 4.09
CA ALA A 206 7.40 -14.74 5.11
C ALA A 206 7.71 -15.61 6.35
N GLY A 207 7.47 -15.03 7.52
CA GLY A 207 7.66 -15.66 8.83
C GLY A 207 9.09 -15.61 9.35
N ARG A 208 10.01 -14.93 8.65
CA ARG A 208 11.40 -14.77 9.09
C ARG A 208 11.81 -13.30 9.07
N ALA A 209 12.08 -12.76 10.24
CA ALA A 209 12.57 -11.40 10.40
C ALA A 209 13.81 -11.14 9.54
N HIS A 210 13.85 -9.96 8.93
CA HIS A 210 14.91 -9.47 8.08
C HIS A 210 15.13 -7.98 8.34
N ALA A 211 16.37 -7.55 8.41
CA ALA A 211 16.70 -6.13 8.55
C ALA A 211 16.83 -5.54 7.14
N ALA A 212 15.94 -4.59 6.80
CA ALA A 212 15.94 -3.96 5.49
C ALA A 212 17.31 -3.29 5.18
N GLU A 213 17.78 -3.45 3.94
CA GLU A 213 19.07 -2.98 3.45
C GLU A 213 18.87 -1.96 2.31
N ILE A 214 19.43 -0.77 2.49
CA ILE A 214 19.38 0.31 1.49
C ILE A 214 19.99 -0.15 0.17
N GLY A 215 19.28 0.11 -0.93
CA GLY A 215 19.71 -0.23 -2.28
C GLY A 215 19.60 -1.71 -2.63
N LYS A 216 19.11 -2.56 -1.72
CA LYS A 216 18.87 -3.99 -1.98
C LYS A 216 17.42 -4.40 -1.75
N ASP A 217 16.79 -3.84 -0.72
CA ASP A 217 15.37 -4.03 -0.44
C ASP A 217 14.51 -3.00 -1.14
N ILE A 218 13.27 -3.38 -1.41
CA ILE A 218 12.29 -2.53 -2.10
C ILE A 218 11.62 -1.64 -1.06
N SER A 219 11.64 -0.33 -1.28
CA SER A 219 10.93 0.66 -0.48
C SER A 219 9.67 1.15 -1.21
N ALA A 220 8.71 1.74 -0.47
CA ALA A 220 7.57 2.40 -1.10
C ALA A 220 7.99 3.49 -2.12
N PRO A 221 9.04 4.31 -1.87
CA PRO A 221 9.62 5.20 -2.88
C PRO A 221 10.07 4.54 -4.17
N ASP A 222 10.53 3.28 -4.18
CA ASP A 222 10.92 2.61 -5.43
C ASP A 222 9.72 2.41 -6.36
N LEU A 223 8.55 2.11 -5.80
CA LEU A 223 7.31 2.09 -6.56
C LEU A 223 6.91 3.49 -7.04
N TYR A 224 7.04 4.53 -6.20
CA TYR A 224 6.70 5.90 -6.63
C TYR A 224 7.62 6.40 -7.76
N ARG A 225 8.92 6.11 -7.68
CA ARG A 225 9.89 6.44 -8.75
C ARG A 225 9.58 5.67 -10.02
N TYR A 226 9.21 4.39 -9.92
CA TYR A 226 8.73 3.65 -11.08
C TYR A 226 7.49 4.30 -11.71
N LEU A 227 6.48 4.66 -10.91
CA LEU A 227 5.30 5.35 -11.42
C LEU A 227 5.63 6.72 -12.00
N HIS A 228 6.60 7.45 -11.45
CA HIS A 228 7.10 8.69 -12.05
C HIS A 228 7.64 8.43 -13.46
N GLU A 229 8.49 7.42 -13.64
CA GLU A 229 9.04 7.06 -14.95
C GLU A 229 7.93 6.68 -15.93
N VAL A 230 6.92 5.93 -15.49
CA VAL A 230 5.76 5.62 -16.31
C VAL A 230 5.00 6.90 -16.70
N GLY A 231 4.80 7.83 -15.77
CA GLY A 231 4.10 9.09 -16.05
C GLY A 231 4.87 10.02 -16.98
N ASP A 232 6.19 9.90 -17.04
CA ASP A 232 7.03 10.63 -17.99
C ASP A 232 7.02 10.01 -19.39
N GLN A 233 7.02 8.67 -19.48
CA GLN A 233 7.21 7.94 -20.74
C GLN A 233 5.89 7.49 -21.40
N GLU A 234 4.93 7.01 -20.61
CA GLU A 234 3.66 6.44 -21.06
C GLU A 234 2.50 6.90 -20.15
N PRO A 235 2.18 8.21 -20.15
CA PRO A 235 1.15 8.78 -19.27
C PRO A 235 -0.23 8.14 -19.49
N GLY A 236 -1.01 8.00 -18.42
CA GLY A 236 -2.36 7.44 -18.46
C GLY A 236 -2.44 5.92 -18.60
N ARG A 237 -1.32 5.19 -18.49
CA ARG A 237 -1.28 3.73 -18.66
C ARG A 237 -1.79 2.94 -17.45
N VAL A 238 -1.54 3.43 -16.24
CA VAL A 238 -1.75 2.65 -15.00
C VAL A 238 -3.21 2.69 -14.59
N ARG A 239 -3.87 1.54 -14.58
CA ARG A 239 -5.28 1.34 -14.20
C ARG A 239 -5.47 1.07 -12.71
N GLU A 240 -4.46 0.47 -12.07
CA GLU A 240 -4.52 0.21 -10.64
C GLU A 240 -3.13 0.18 -10.02
N VAL A 241 -3.00 0.78 -8.83
CA VAL A 241 -1.87 0.60 -7.93
C VAL A 241 -2.33 -0.11 -6.66
N GLY A 242 -1.64 -1.16 -6.24
CA GLY A 242 -2.04 -1.97 -5.08
C GLY A 242 -0.87 -2.28 -4.14
N PHE A 243 -0.99 -1.91 -2.87
CA PHE A 243 -0.11 -2.36 -1.79
C PHE A 243 -0.76 -3.53 -1.08
N PHE A 244 -0.15 -4.71 -1.13
CA PHE A 244 -0.61 -5.91 -0.44
C PHE A 244 0.24 -6.11 0.79
N THR A 245 -0.26 -5.69 1.95
CA THR A 245 0.49 -5.78 3.20
C THR A 245 -0.37 -5.51 4.44
N HIS A 246 0.21 -5.56 5.64
CA HIS A 246 -0.35 -4.87 6.80
C HIS A 246 -0.27 -3.36 6.62
N SER A 247 -1.18 -2.64 7.26
CA SER A 247 -1.13 -1.18 7.27
C SER A 247 -1.59 -0.62 8.60
N TRP A 248 -1.31 0.66 8.77
CA TRP A 248 -1.89 1.49 9.82
C TRP A 248 -2.27 2.82 9.19
N PRO A 249 -2.93 3.73 9.92
CA PRO A 249 -3.30 5.02 9.35
C PRO A 249 -2.11 5.81 8.79
N GLY A 250 -0.89 5.57 9.29
CA GLY A 250 0.33 6.19 8.78
C GLY A 250 0.86 5.66 7.45
N GLY A 251 0.40 4.49 7.00
CA GLY A 251 0.78 3.93 5.69
C GLY A 251 0.85 2.41 5.65
N PRO A 252 1.15 1.84 4.46
CA PRO A 252 1.46 0.43 4.28
C PRO A 252 2.81 0.09 4.95
N ILE A 253 2.87 -1.07 5.60
CA ILE A 253 4.06 -1.57 6.31
C ILE A 253 4.76 -2.57 5.39
N LEU A 254 5.95 -2.31 4.89
CA LEU A 254 6.64 -3.23 3.97
C LEU A 254 7.57 -4.17 4.73
N PHE A 255 8.43 -3.60 5.57
CA PHE A 255 9.45 -4.29 6.36
C PHE A 255 9.30 -4.04 7.86
N ASP A 256 8.23 -3.35 8.28
CA ASP A 256 8.06 -2.86 9.65
C ASP A 256 9.25 -1.98 10.08
N THR A 257 9.65 -1.12 9.15
CA THR A 257 10.68 -0.11 9.39
C THR A 257 10.01 1.15 9.92
N GLY A 258 10.66 1.83 10.84
CA GLY A 258 10.15 3.06 11.46
C GLY A 258 11.13 4.19 11.26
N GLU A 259 10.61 5.40 11.18
CA GLU A 259 11.45 6.61 11.17
C GLU A 259 12.23 6.74 12.48
N ASP A 260 13.51 7.07 12.36
CA ASP A 260 14.31 7.50 13.48
C ASP A 260 13.74 8.80 14.11
N ALA A 261 14.21 9.12 15.32
CA ALA A 261 13.70 10.28 16.04
C ALA A 261 13.97 11.62 15.33
N ALA A 262 15.04 11.71 14.53
CA ALA A 262 15.41 12.93 13.84
C ALA A 262 14.48 13.21 12.65
N HIS A 263 13.98 12.17 11.98
CA HIS A 263 13.16 12.30 10.79
C HIS A 263 11.66 12.39 11.07
N ARG A 264 11.16 11.92 12.22
CA ARG A 264 9.71 11.94 12.54
C ARG A 264 9.03 13.31 12.43
N SER A 265 9.75 14.37 12.81
CA SER A 265 9.26 15.75 12.69
C SER A 265 9.86 16.50 11.51
N ALA A 266 10.83 15.90 10.81
CA ALA A 266 11.43 16.48 9.63
C ALA A 266 10.52 16.28 8.41
N PRO A 267 10.45 17.27 7.49
CA PRO A 267 9.70 17.10 6.25
C PRO A 267 10.35 16.05 5.33
N GLU A 268 11.66 15.87 5.40
CA GLU A 268 12.40 14.86 4.64
C GLU A 268 12.12 13.45 5.16
N ARG A 269 12.04 12.49 4.24
CA ARG A 269 11.92 11.06 4.56
C ARG A 269 13.21 10.52 5.18
N ASP A 270 13.07 9.62 6.16
CA ASP A 270 14.20 8.83 6.64
C ASP A 270 14.67 7.86 5.54
N PRO A 271 15.94 7.91 5.10
CA PRO A 271 16.45 7.00 4.07
C PRO A 271 16.47 5.53 4.51
N ASN A 272 16.37 5.23 5.81
CA ASN A 272 16.29 3.87 6.36
C ASN A 272 14.85 3.38 6.55
N ASP A 273 13.85 4.22 6.25
CA ASP A 273 12.45 3.84 6.31
C ASP A 273 11.97 3.39 4.93
N PHE A 274 11.56 2.13 4.84
CA PHE A 274 11.10 1.47 3.63
C PHE A 274 9.58 1.52 3.48
N ASP A 275 8.85 1.83 4.55
CA ASP A 275 7.39 1.75 4.62
C ASP A 275 6.72 3.04 4.11
N GLY A 276 5.48 2.99 3.67
CA GLY A 276 4.80 4.20 3.20
C GLY A 276 4.52 5.19 4.35
N ARG A 277 4.61 6.49 4.07
CA ARG A 277 4.40 7.59 5.04
C ARG A 277 3.53 8.70 4.47
N LEU A 278 2.83 9.42 5.36
CA LEU A 278 2.00 10.59 4.96
C LEU A 278 2.82 11.63 4.18
N LYS A 279 4.06 11.89 4.61
CA LYS A 279 4.93 12.90 4.00
C LYS A 279 5.49 12.54 2.62
N ASP A 280 5.22 11.32 2.14
CA ASP A 280 5.61 10.91 0.78
C ASP A 280 4.92 11.75 -0.29
N PHE A 281 3.75 12.30 0.02
CA PHE A 281 2.94 13.07 -0.91
C PHE A 281 3.07 14.58 -0.73
N SER A 282 4.08 15.03 0.03
CA SER A 282 4.38 16.45 0.26
C SER A 282 5.84 16.76 -0.04
N PRO A 283 6.18 17.98 -0.48
CA PRO A 283 7.55 18.41 -0.62
C PRO A 283 8.33 18.32 0.71
N PRO A 284 9.63 17.99 0.67
CA PRO A 284 10.44 17.80 -0.53
C PRO A 284 10.29 16.42 -1.19
N ASN A 285 9.71 15.43 -0.51
CA ASN A 285 9.71 14.04 -0.98
C ASN A 285 8.95 13.87 -2.31
N SER A 286 7.80 14.55 -2.46
CA SER A 286 6.99 14.46 -3.68
C SER A 286 7.69 14.97 -4.95
N ASP A 287 8.75 15.77 -4.80
CA ASP A 287 9.47 16.34 -5.94
C ASP A 287 10.20 15.25 -6.75
N ASP A 288 10.63 14.17 -6.08
CA ASP A 288 11.27 13.01 -6.70
C ASP A 288 10.30 12.19 -7.56
N TRP A 289 9.00 12.27 -7.32
CA TRP A 289 7.96 11.54 -8.05
C TRP A 289 6.81 12.42 -8.57
N LYS A 290 7.12 13.65 -8.96
CA LYS A 290 6.12 14.62 -9.48
C LYS A 290 5.28 14.14 -10.68
N LYS A 291 5.79 13.17 -11.45
CA LYS A 291 5.11 12.57 -12.62
C LYS A 291 4.26 11.35 -12.27
N MET A 292 4.26 10.88 -11.03
CA MET A 292 3.48 9.70 -10.61
C MET A 292 1.99 9.83 -10.92
N ARG A 293 1.41 11.03 -10.78
CA ARG A 293 0.00 11.27 -11.14
C ARG A 293 -0.25 11.14 -12.64
N ASP A 294 0.69 11.58 -13.47
CA ASP A 294 0.57 11.53 -14.94
C ASP A 294 0.54 10.08 -15.44
N ALA A 295 1.07 9.11 -14.68
CA ALA A 295 0.99 7.69 -15.01
C ALA A 295 -0.42 7.10 -14.92
N MET A 296 -1.30 7.72 -14.12
CA MET A 296 -2.62 7.18 -13.79
C MET A 296 -3.61 7.38 -14.94
N ALA A 297 -4.26 6.30 -15.37
CA ALA A 297 -5.40 6.36 -16.27
C ALA A 297 -6.56 7.18 -15.65
N ALA A 298 -7.47 7.66 -16.49
CA ALA A 298 -8.62 8.46 -16.02
C ALA A 298 -9.56 7.70 -15.06
N ASP A 299 -9.59 6.37 -15.16
CA ASP A 299 -10.35 5.46 -14.30
C ASP A 299 -9.46 4.69 -13.32
N ALA A 300 -8.23 5.16 -13.10
CA ALA A 300 -7.30 4.51 -12.21
C ALA A 300 -7.78 4.52 -10.75
N ASN A 301 -7.31 3.55 -9.98
CA ASN A 301 -7.49 3.55 -8.54
C ASN A 301 -6.19 3.18 -7.81
N TRP A 302 -6.09 3.61 -6.56
CA TRP A 302 -5.01 3.26 -5.63
C TRP A 302 -5.60 2.48 -4.46
N HIS A 303 -4.95 1.39 -4.06
CA HIS A 303 -5.48 0.54 -3.00
C HIS A 303 -4.37 0.10 -2.04
N ILE A 304 -4.62 0.24 -0.74
CA ILE A 304 -3.92 -0.53 0.28
C ILE A 304 -4.80 -1.70 0.70
N TRP A 305 -4.44 -2.87 0.18
CA TRP A 305 -4.99 -4.17 0.55
C TRP A 305 -4.35 -4.58 1.86
N GLY A 306 -5.16 -4.74 2.91
CA GLY A 306 -4.60 -4.98 4.23
C GLY A 306 -5.55 -4.68 5.37
N CYS A 307 -5.12 -5.04 6.56
CA CYS A 307 -5.71 -4.51 7.78
C CYS A 307 -5.23 -3.07 8.05
N SER A 308 -6.03 -2.28 8.78
CA SER A 308 -5.61 -1.05 9.47
C SER A 308 -5.84 -1.20 10.98
N ALA A 309 -5.59 -2.40 11.51
CA ALA A 309 -6.11 -2.90 12.78
C ALA A 309 -5.36 -2.44 14.04
N THR A 310 -5.02 -1.15 14.10
CA THR A 310 -4.40 -0.54 15.29
C THR A 310 -5.25 -0.80 16.54
N THR A 311 -4.61 -1.35 17.59
CA THR A 311 -5.32 -1.78 18.82
C THR A 311 -6.05 -0.61 19.48
N PHE A 312 -5.44 0.57 19.54
CA PHE A 312 -6.05 1.78 20.08
C PHE A 312 -7.38 2.13 19.41
N PHE A 313 -7.42 2.28 18.08
CA PHE A 313 -8.67 2.63 17.41
C PHE A 313 -9.72 1.53 17.51
N LYS A 314 -9.29 0.26 17.44
CA LYS A 314 -10.16 -0.91 17.60
C LYS A 314 -10.89 -0.89 18.96
N ASP A 315 -10.14 -0.71 20.05
CA ASP A 315 -10.70 -0.73 21.40
C ASP A 315 -11.54 0.51 21.68
N LEU A 316 -11.07 1.69 21.25
CA LEU A 316 -11.80 2.94 21.41
C LEU A 316 -13.18 2.92 20.73
N MET A 317 -13.25 2.41 19.49
CA MET A 317 -14.54 2.28 18.78
C MET A 317 -15.43 1.20 19.39
N ARG A 318 -14.86 0.12 19.93
CA ARG A 318 -15.62 -0.90 20.64
C ARG A 318 -16.32 -0.30 21.87
N GLU A 319 -15.62 0.49 22.68
CA GLU A 319 -16.21 1.13 23.86
C GLU A 319 -17.20 2.25 23.46
N ALA A 320 -16.88 3.05 22.44
CA ALA A 320 -17.79 4.05 21.90
C ALA A 320 -19.13 3.43 21.42
N ARG A 321 -19.08 2.23 20.84
CA ARG A 321 -20.29 1.52 20.40
C ARG A 321 -21.18 1.03 21.54
N LYS A 322 -20.58 0.59 22.65
CA LYS A 322 -21.34 0.20 23.85
C LYS A 322 -22.10 1.40 24.43
N THR A 323 -21.57 2.61 24.21
CA THR A 323 -22.17 3.86 24.65
C THR A 323 -23.30 4.29 23.70
N LYS A 324 -24.54 4.24 24.18
CA LYS A 324 -25.75 4.51 23.36
C LYS A 324 -26.01 5.99 23.08
N LYS A 325 -25.50 6.90 23.93
CA LYS A 325 -25.69 8.35 23.79
C LYS A 325 -24.42 9.00 23.24
N ALA A 326 -24.58 9.97 22.35
CA ALA A 326 -23.46 10.61 21.64
C ALA A 326 -22.50 11.36 22.59
N ASP A 327 -23.05 11.97 23.63
CA ASP A 327 -22.41 12.85 24.61
C ASP A 327 -22.05 12.16 25.94
N GLN A 328 -22.41 10.89 26.10
CA GLN A 328 -22.07 10.14 27.29
C GLN A 328 -20.58 9.78 27.30
N LEU A 329 -19.92 10.06 28.43
CA LEU A 329 -18.53 9.69 28.67
C LEU A 329 -18.38 8.19 28.95
N PHE A 330 -17.28 7.64 28.48
CA PHE A 330 -16.79 6.31 28.82
C PHE A 330 -15.27 6.37 29.01
N ASP A 331 -14.75 5.41 29.76
CA ASP A 331 -13.31 5.23 29.98
C ASP A 331 -12.80 4.06 29.12
N ASP A 332 -11.62 4.21 28.55
CA ASP A 332 -10.92 3.16 27.82
C ASP A 332 -9.44 3.13 28.24
N VAL A 333 -8.89 1.92 28.35
CA VAL A 333 -7.47 1.71 28.65
C VAL A 333 -6.95 0.72 27.64
N THR A 334 -6.08 1.18 26.75
CA THR A 334 -5.49 0.37 25.70
C THR A 334 -4.00 0.20 25.90
N GLU A 335 -3.50 -1.01 25.68
CA GLU A 335 -2.07 -1.26 25.50
C GLU A 335 -1.81 -1.49 24.02
N THR A 336 -1.05 -0.57 23.44
CA THR A 336 -0.47 -0.77 22.11
C THR A 336 0.84 -1.53 22.30
N LYS A 337 1.01 -2.57 21.51
CA LYS A 337 2.19 -3.43 21.55
C LYS A 337 2.94 -3.32 20.24
N HIS A 338 4.26 -3.39 20.33
CA HIS A 338 5.12 -3.72 19.22
C HIS A 338 4.83 -5.13 18.71
N HIS A 339 5.35 -5.39 17.53
CA HIS A 339 5.21 -6.66 16.83
C HIS A 339 5.86 -7.84 17.59
N ASP A 340 6.86 -7.58 18.44
CA ASP A 340 7.47 -8.58 19.34
C ASP A 340 6.66 -8.84 20.63
N GLY A 341 5.53 -8.14 20.80
CA GLY A 341 4.66 -8.23 21.97
C GLY A 341 5.04 -7.30 23.13
N ALA A 342 6.15 -6.57 23.04
CA ALA A 342 6.51 -5.53 23.99
C ALA A 342 5.46 -4.41 23.95
N ILE A 343 5.11 -3.84 25.10
CA ILE A 343 4.20 -2.69 25.13
C ILE A 343 4.96 -1.48 24.61
N SER A 344 4.39 -0.78 23.63
CA SER A 344 4.94 0.48 23.09
C SER A 344 4.30 1.69 23.78
N THR A 345 3.02 1.59 24.10
CA THR A 345 2.26 2.69 24.69
C THR A 345 1.09 2.12 25.50
N ARG A 346 0.85 2.69 26.67
CA ARG A 346 -0.42 2.51 27.40
C ARG A 346 -1.18 3.82 27.35
N THR A 347 -2.38 3.78 26.80
CA THR A 347 -3.27 4.93 26.66
C THR A 347 -4.47 4.77 27.58
N GLN A 348 -4.71 5.76 28.44
CA GLN A 348 -5.96 5.93 29.17
C GLN A 348 -6.75 7.07 28.55
N ALA A 349 -7.95 6.81 28.05
CA ALA A 349 -8.82 7.81 27.46
C ALA A 349 -10.15 7.88 28.24
N ARG A 350 -10.66 9.10 28.42
CA ARG A 350 -12.04 9.35 28.85
C ARG A 350 -12.69 10.22 27.81
N LEU A 351 -13.59 9.65 27.02
CA LEU A 351 -14.12 10.29 25.81
C LEU A 351 -15.61 10.00 25.66
N THR A 352 -16.27 10.74 24.77
CA THR A 352 -17.64 10.47 24.35
C THR A 352 -17.67 9.85 22.96
N ARG A 353 -18.76 9.20 22.57
CA ARG A 353 -18.93 8.67 21.20
C ARG A 353 -18.71 9.74 20.12
N ILE A 354 -19.17 10.98 20.34
CA ILE A 354 -19.01 12.07 19.37
C ILE A 354 -17.55 12.52 19.21
N HIS A 355 -16.75 12.45 20.27
CA HIS A 355 -15.30 12.70 20.21
C HIS A 355 -14.59 11.62 19.39
N VAL A 356 -14.93 10.34 19.59
CA VAL A 356 -14.36 9.23 18.79
C VAL A 356 -14.73 9.38 17.32
N ARG A 357 -15.99 9.70 17.02
CA ARG A 357 -16.44 9.94 15.65
C ARG A 357 -15.67 11.11 15.00
N PHE A 358 -15.45 12.21 15.74
CA PHE A 358 -14.66 13.33 15.25
C PHE A 358 -13.20 12.94 14.99
N MET A 359 -12.58 12.19 15.91
CA MET A 359 -11.21 11.68 15.72
C MET A 359 -11.10 10.82 14.47
N MET A 360 -12.02 9.87 14.27
CA MET A 360 -12.01 8.99 13.10
C MET A 360 -12.28 9.76 11.80
N ASP A 361 -13.14 10.79 11.84
CA ASP A 361 -13.33 11.73 10.72
C ASP A 361 -12.01 12.44 10.37
N GLN A 362 -11.30 13.00 11.34
CA GLN A 362 -10.02 13.67 11.09
C GLN A 362 -8.97 12.71 10.54
N THR A 363 -8.84 11.51 11.11
CA THR A 363 -7.93 10.47 10.60
C THR A 363 -8.24 10.13 9.15
N MET A 364 -9.50 9.92 8.78
CA MET A 364 -9.85 9.55 7.40
C MET A 364 -9.85 10.71 6.41
N ARG A 365 -9.92 11.97 6.87
CA ARG A 365 -9.92 13.13 5.99
C ARG A 365 -8.55 13.68 5.69
N VAL A 366 -7.69 13.74 6.69
CA VAL A 366 -6.40 14.46 6.60
C VAL A 366 -5.29 13.79 7.40
N GLY A 367 -5.63 12.90 8.34
CA GLY A 367 -4.67 12.31 9.28
C GLY A 367 -4.17 10.91 8.90
N SER A 368 -4.32 10.49 7.64
CA SER A 368 -3.86 9.17 7.18
C SER A 368 -3.15 9.23 5.85
N TYR A 369 -2.31 8.22 5.59
CA TYR A 369 -1.65 8.01 4.31
C TYR A 369 -2.66 7.98 3.16
N LEU A 370 -3.76 7.23 3.32
CA LEU A 370 -4.79 7.09 2.31
C LEU A 370 -5.46 8.43 2.00
N ALA A 371 -5.67 9.27 3.02
CA ALA A 371 -6.20 10.62 2.84
C ALA A 371 -5.22 11.52 2.08
N THR A 372 -3.94 11.49 2.45
CA THR A 372 -2.91 12.31 1.77
C THR A 372 -2.71 11.84 0.32
N ALA A 373 -2.67 10.52 0.08
CA ALA A 373 -2.60 9.94 -1.25
C ALA A 373 -3.80 10.35 -2.10
N ALA A 374 -5.03 10.31 -1.56
CA ALA A 374 -6.23 10.75 -2.27
C ALA A 374 -6.16 12.21 -2.68
N ALA A 375 -5.71 13.08 -1.77
CA ALA A 375 -5.56 14.51 -2.04
C ALA A 375 -4.48 14.78 -3.10
N ALA A 376 -3.35 14.07 -3.05
CA ALA A 376 -2.22 14.29 -3.95
C ALA A 376 -2.44 13.72 -5.36
N LEU A 377 -2.97 12.50 -5.45
CA LEU A 377 -3.16 11.80 -6.72
C LEU A 377 -4.45 12.24 -7.44
N MET A 378 -5.45 12.73 -6.70
CA MET A 378 -6.77 13.08 -7.22
C MET A 378 -7.45 11.94 -8.00
N ILE A 379 -7.26 10.70 -7.53
CA ILE A 379 -7.94 9.49 -8.01
C ILE A 379 -8.63 8.80 -6.82
N PRO A 380 -9.56 7.86 -7.06
CA PRO A 380 -10.08 7.00 -6.00
C PRO A 380 -8.97 6.26 -5.25
N VAL A 381 -8.94 6.41 -3.93
CA VAL A 381 -7.99 5.72 -3.04
C VAL A 381 -8.75 4.90 -2.00
N PHE A 382 -8.47 3.60 -1.96
CA PHE A 382 -9.16 2.61 -1.15
C PHE A 382 -8.27 2.03 -0.07
N GLY A 383 -8.85 1.76 1.09
CA GLY A 383 -8.19 1.02 2.16
C GLY A 383 -9.12 0.71 3.32
N ALA A 384 -8.60 -0.03 4.29
CA ALA A 384 -9.34 -0.40 5.49
C ALA A 384 -9.60 0.83 6.36
N PRO A 385 -10.80 0.97 6.95
CA PRO A 385 -11.02 1.98 7.97
C PRO A 385 -10.08 1.77 9.18
N PRO A 386 -9.64 2.82 9.88
CA PRO A 386 -8.77 2.70 11.05
C PRO A 386 -9.37 1.75 12.09
N GLY A 387 -8.57 0.87 12.68
CA GLY A 387 -9.01 -0.11 13.69
C GLY A 387 -9.70 -1.36 13.14
N VAL A 388 -9.83 -1.50 11.81
CA VAL A 388 -10.49 -2.66 11.19
C VAL A 388 -9.46 -3.66 10.63
N GLY A 389 -9.69 -4.95 10.90
CA GLY A 389 -8.90 -6.06 10.38
C GLY A 389 -9.27 -6.49 8.96
N ALA A 390 -8.36 -7.19 8.31
CA ALA A 390 -8.64 -7.94 7.09
C ALA A 390 -8.82 -9.43 7.41
N ASP A 391 -9.64 -10.11 6.63
CA ASP A 391 -9.73 -11.57 6.59
C ASP A 391 -9.16 -12.06 5.24
N TYR A 392 -8.66 -13.29 5.26
CA TYR A 392 -8.14 -13.98 4.08
C TYR A 392 -9.07 -15.13 3.74
N GLU A 393 -9.55 -15.17 2.51
CA GLU A 393 -10.44 -16.24 2.07
C GLU A 393 -10.14 -16.68 0.64
N LYS A 394 -10.63 -17.87 0.28
CA LYS A 394 -10.47 -18.41 -1.06
C LYS A 394 -11.78 -18.30 -1.82
N ILE A 395 -11.82 -17.40 -2.79
CA ILE A 395 -12.98 -17.14 -3.61
C ILE A 395 -12.71 -17.64 -5.03
N GLU A 396 -13.51 -18.61 -5.49
CA GLU A 396 -13.37 -19.20 -6.82
C GLU A 396 -11.93 -19.63 -7.16
N GLY A 397 -11.26 -20.24 -6.18
CA GLY A 397 -9.89 -20.71 -6.35
C GLY A 397 -8.79 -19.66 -6.14
N LEU A 398 -9.14 -18.38 -5.99
CA LEU A 398 -8.21 -17.27 -5.78
C LEU A 398 -8.16 -16.89 -4.31
N TRP A 399 -6.97 -16.63 -3.78
CA TRP A 399 -6.82 -16.08 -2.43
C TRP A 399 -7.10 -14.58 -2.47
N VAL A 400 -7.99 -14.12 -1.60
CA VAL A 400 -8.50 -12.75 -1.57
C VAL A 400 -8.29 -12.18 -0.19
N MET A 401 -7.95 -10.90 -0.16
CA MET A 401 -7.88 -10.11 1.06
C MET A 401 -9.05 -9.13 1.10
N GLY A 402 -9.92 -9.29 2.07
CA GLY A 402 -11.10 -8.45 2.25
C GLY A 402 -11.23 -7.93 3.67
N ILE A 403 -12.06 -6.91 3.88
CA ILE A 403 -12.24 -6.33 5.21
C ILE A 403 -13.27 -7.12 6.01
N LYS A 404 -12.93 -7.41 7.26
CA LYS A 404 -13.77 -8.13 8.21
C LYS A 404 -14.98 -7.29 8.63
N GLY A 405 -16.07 -7.45 7.89
CA GLY A 405 -17.26 -6.60 7.97
C GLY A 405 -18.19 -6.82 9.18
N ASP A 406 -17.88 -7.79 10.04
CA ASP A 406 -18.65 -8.18 11.23
C ASP A 406 -17.98 -7.75 12.56
N THR A 407 -16.90 -6.95 12.49
CA THR A 407 -16.22 -6.45 13.70
C THR A 407 -16.93 -5.26 14.36
N PRO A 408 -16.75 -5.04 15.68
CA PRO A 408 -17.27 -3.85 16.35
C PRO A 408 -16.77 -2.53 15.73
N PRO A 409 -15.47 -2.34 15.42
CA PRO A 409 -15.00 -1.18 14.66
C PRO A 409 -15.76 -0.93 13.36
N TYR A 410 -15.94 -1.95 12.53
CA TYR A 410 -16.62 -1.79 11.24
C TYR A 410 -18.10 -1.42 11.41
N ALA A 411 -18.77 -2.00 12.41
CA ALA A 411 -20.13 -1.64 12.75
C ALA A 411 -20.24 -0.20 13.28
N PHE A 412 -19.21 0.35 13.94
CA PHE A 412 -19.18 1.76 14.37
C PHE A 412 -19.22 2.67 13.15
N PHE A 413 -18.38 2.38 12.16
CA PHE A 413 -18.39 3.15 10.91
C PHE A 413 -19.73 3.06 10.19
N LYS A 414 -20.33 1.87 10.09
CA LYS A 414 -21.68 1.72 9.53
C LYS A 414 -22.72 2.56 10.28
N GLU A 415 -22.67 2.62 11.60
CA GLU A 415 -23.64 3.36 12.41
C GLU A 415 -23.43 4.88 12.35
N ASP A 416 -22.19 5.35 12.52
CA ASP A 416 -21.89 6.77 12.73
C ASP A 416 -21.45 7.51 11.47
N PHE A 417 -21.09 6.80 10.41
CA PHE A 417 -20.60 7.39 9.15
C PHE A 417 -21.53 7.10 7.98
N SER A 418 -22.69 6.47 8.20
CA SER A 418 -23.71 6.36 7.17
C SER A 418 -24.41 7.70 6.89
N PRO A 419 -24.82 7.96 5.63
CA PRO A 419 -24.70 7.07 4.47
C PRO A 419 -23.35 7.14 3.75
N GLU A 420 -22.43 8.00 4.17
CA GLU A 420 -21.16 8.26 3.46
C GLU A 420 -20.19 7.08 3.51
N PHE A 421 -20.29 6.25 4.54
CA PHE A 421 -19.61 4.97 4.66
C PHE A 421 -20.18 3.98 3.64
N ALA A 422 -19.64 4.04 2.43
CA ALA A 422 -20.03 3.22 1.29
C ALA A 422 -18.89 2.24 0.96
N PRO A 423 -18.75 1.14 1.72
CA PRO A 423 -17.71 0.17 1.45
C PRO A 423 -17.95 -0.51 0.10
N THR A 424 -16.87 -0.92 -0.53
CA THR A 424 -16.87 -1.78 -1.72
C THR A 424 -17.64 -3.07 -1.42
N LYS A 425 -18.35 -3.56 -2.45
CA LYS A 425 -19.21 -4.75 -2.38
C LYS A 425 -18.83 -5.79 -3.41
N GLY A 426 -17.75 -5.55 -4.16
CA GLY A 426 -17.28 -6.50 -5.15
C GLY A 426 -16.76 -7.75 -4.47
N LYS A 427 -16.80 -8.83 -5.21
CA LYS A 427 -16.49 -10.16 -4.69
C LYS A 427 -15.05 -10.27 -4.22
N PHE A 428 -14.12 -9.65 -4.96
CA PHE A 428 -12.68 -9.72 -4.71
C PHE A 428 -12.12 -8.50 -3.99
N ASP A 429 -12.95 -7.50 -3.69
CA ASP A 429 -12.52 -6.23 -3.12
C ASP A 429 -13.44 -5.75 -1.98
N HIS A 430 -14.11 -6.65 -1.26
CA HIS A 430 -15.17 -6.27 -0.33
C HIS A 430 -14.68 -5.54 0.93
N GLY A 431 -15.46 -4.53 1.33
CA GLY A 431 -15.38 -3.89 2.65
C GLY A 431 -14.38 -2.73 2.80
N TYR A 432 -13.62 -2.40 1.74
CA TYR A 432 -12.73 -1.24 1.71
C TYR A 432 -13.52 0.05 1.45
N ILE A 433 -12.99 1.20 1.89
CA ILE A 433 -13.65 2.51 1.70
C ILE A 433 -12.83 3.46 0.83
N GLU A 434 -13.53 4.30 0.07
CA GLU A 434 -12.91 5.35 -0.75
C GLU A 434 -12.65 6.61 0.09
N TYR A 435 -11.38 6.93 0.37
CA TYR A 435 -10.99 8.06 1.23
C TYR A 435 -11.33 9.42 0.61
N GLY A 436 -11.31 9.53 -0.72
CA GLY A 436 -11.75 10.75 -1.42
C GLY A 436 -13.20 11.13 -1.14
N ARG A 437 -14.11 10.15 -0.99
CA ARG A 437 -15.50 10.41 -0.57
C ARG A 437 -15.60 10.89 0.86
N MET A 438 -14.76 10.34 1.75
CA MET A 438 -14.68 10.78 3.14
C MET A 438 -14.17 12.21 3.26
N GLN A 439 -13.32 12.66 2.33
CA GLN A 439 -12.86 14.05 2.23
C GLN A 439 -13.93 14.98 1.64
N ALA A 440 -14.67 14.54 0.63
CA ALA A 440 -15.67 15.37 -0.06
C ALA A 440 -16.92 15.68 0.79
N ARG A 441 -17.25 14.85 1.78
CA ARG A 441 -18.41 15.10 2.66
C ARG A 441 -18.21 16.33 3.55
N ALA A 442 -19.27 16.82 4.19
CA ALA A 442 -19.19 17.90 5.16
C ALA A 442 -18.38 17.49 6.40
N ALA A 443 -17.41 18.33 6.80
CA ALA A 443 -16.58 18.06 7.97
C ALA A 443 -17.44 17.88 9.22
N MET A 444 -17.09 16.90 10.04
CA MET A 444 -17.82 16.70 11.28
C MET A 444 -17.56 17.90 12.21
N PRO A 445 -18.60 18.51 12.80
CA PRO A 445 -18.40 19.53 13.81
C PRO A 445 -17.55 18.98 14.95
N LYS A 446 -16.56 19.76 15.38
CA LYS A 446 -15.76 19.42 16.56
C LYS A 446 -16.71 19.18 17.74
N ALA A 447 -16.48 18.09 18.47
CA ALA A 447 -17.24 17.80 19.67
C ALA A 447 -17.15 18.98 20.66
N ALA A 448 -18.24 19.21 21.40
CA ALA A 448 -18.26 20.23 22.42
C ALA A 448 -17.15 19.95 23.45
N PHE A 449 -16.42 21.00 23.81
CA PHE A 449 -15.40 20.91 24.83
C PHE A 449 -16.02 20.52 26.17
N THR A 450 -15.34 19.65 26.90
CA THR A 450 -15.60 19.38 28.31
C THR A 450 -14.28 19.13 29.00
N THR A 451 -14.18 19.63 30.23
CA THR A 451 -13.02 19.41 31.09
C THR A 451 -12.95 17.98 31.62
N GLU A 452 -13.91 17.10 31.32
CA GLU A 452 -13.82 15.67 31.65
C GLU A 452 -13.14 14.83 30.56
N ALA A 453 -13.04 15.34 29.33
CA ALA A 453 -12.55 14.56 28.20
C ALA A 453 -11.03 14.71 28.01
N TYR A 454 -10.32 13.58 28.09
CA TYR A 454 -8.85 13.54 28.01
C TYR A 454 -8.33 12.24 27.39
N GLN A 455 -7.06 12.28 26.97
CA GLN A 455 -6.24 11.13 26.63
C GLN A 455 -4.89 11.26 27.37
N PHE A 456 -4.42 10.19 27.99
CA PHE A 456 -3.17 10.13 28.72
C PHE A 456 -2.35 8.94 28.25
N ASP A 457 -1.20 9.22 27.67
CA ASP A 457 -0.32 8.23 27.05
C ASP A 457 0.95 8.09 27.86
N VAL A 458 1.31 6.86 28.22
CA VAL A 458 2.63 6.50 28.77
C VAL A 458 3.40 5.73 27.71
N ARG A 459 4.58 6.21 27.32
CA ARG A 459 5.42 5.60 26.30
C ARG A 459 6.44 4.63 26.91
N PHE A 460 6.80 3.63 26.11
CA PHE A 460 7.70 2.55 26.49
C PHE A 460 8.81 2.37 25.47
N ASP A 461 10.00 2.07 25.97
CA ASP A 461 11.16 1.72 25.16
C ASP A 461 10.91 0.34 24.54
N PRO A 462 10.85 0.24 23.20
CA PRO A 462 10.64 -1.01 22.50
C PRO A 462 11.65 -2.09 22.89
N ALA A 463 12.93 -1.72 23.09
CA ALA A 463 14.02 -2.68 23.29
C ALA A 463 13.96 -3.35 24.67
N THR A 464 13.35 -2.70 25.64
CA THR A 464 13.36 -3.14 27.03
C THR A 464 11.96 -3.46 27.55
N GLY A 465 10.91 -2.98 26.87
CA GLY A 465 9.52 -3.04 27.33
C GLY A 465 9.28 -2.21 28.59
N PHE A 466 10.26 -1.42 29.03
CA PHE A 466 10.16 -0.53 30.18
C PHE A 466 9.80 0.88 29.72
N PRO A 467 9.08 1.65 30.56
CA PRO A 467 8.66 2.97 30.16
C PRO A 467 9.88 3.88 29.90
N ASP A 468 9.88 4.59 28.77
CA ASP A 468 11.05 5.34 28.24
C ASP A 468 11.27 6.69 28.96
N GLY A 469 10.48 6.93 30.02
CA GLY A 469 10.51 8.17 30.79
C GLY A 469 9.57 9.24 30.26
N LYS A 470 8.66 8.95 29.31
CA LYS A 470 7.76 9.97 28.76
C LYS A 470 6.29 9.64 28.94
N ALA A 471 5.56 10.59 29.53
CA ALA A 471 4.11 10.58 29.57
C ALA A 471 3.53 11.88 29.01
N VAL A 472 2.41 11.77 28.29
CA VAL A 472 1.76 12.88 27.60
C VAL A 472 0.29 12.93 27.98
N LEU A 473 -0.15 14.07 28.51
CA LEU A 473 -1.56 14.36 28.76
C LEU A 473 -2.11 15.28 27.66
N ALA A 474 -3.20 14.88 27.03
CA ALA A 474 -3.90 15.65 26.01
C ALA A 474 -5.37 15.87 26.40
N PHE A 475 -5.86 17.09 26.15
CA PHE A 475 -7.24 17.48 26.41
C PHE A 475 -8.05 17.64 25.12
N SER A 476 -9.37 17.52 25.22
CA SER A 476 -10.29 17.73 24.09
C SER A 476 -10.26 19.14 23.47
N SER A 477 -9.74 20.15 24.17
CA SER A 477 -9.67 21.55 23.69
C SER A 477 -8.72 21.72 22.50
N GLY A 478 -7.61 20.96 22.45
CA GLY A 478 -6.58 21.04 21.41
C GLY A 478 -5.76 22.33 21.35
N ALA A 479 -6.10 23.36 22.15
CA ALA A 479 -5.44 24.67 22.12
C ALA A 479 -4.25 24.78 23.10
N HIS A 480 -4.22 23.94 24.14
CA HIS A 480 -3.18 23.93 25.16
C HIS A 480 -2.90 22.48 25.54
N ARG A 481 -1.71 21.98 25.20
CA ARG A 481 -1.21 20.70 25.69
C ARG A 481 -0.23 20.99 26.83
N PRO A 482 -0.42 20.39 28.02
CA PRO A 482 0.63 20.36 29.02
C PRO A 482 1.95 19.88 28.40
N PRO A 483 3.11 20.34 28.91
CA PRO A 483 4.40 19.77 28.56
C PRO A 483 4.42 18.24 28.73
N GLU A 484 5.29 17.56 27.99
CA GLU A 484 5.55 16.14 28.26
C GLU A 484 6.11 16.00 29.67
N HIS A 485 5.60 15.02 30.41
CA HIS A 485 6.05 14.72 31.76
C HIS A 485 7.18 13.70 31.71
N GLU A 486 8.30 14.03 32.34
CA GLU A 486 9.44 13.12 32.48
C GLU A 486 9.18 12.14 33.64
N GLY A 487 8.64 10.97 33.32
CA GLY A 487 8.26 9.96 34.30
C GLY A 487 7.74 8.69 33.63
N SER A 488 8.21 7.54 34.08
CA SER A 488 7.97 6.25 33.44
C SER A 488 6.92 5.42 34.20
N LYS A 489 6.76 5.65 35.50
CA LYS A 489 5.81 4.95 36.37
C LYS A 489 4.73 5.88 36.89
N VAL A 490 4.05 6.51 35.95
CA VAL A 490 3.07 7.55 36.27
C VAL A 490 1.64 7.03 36.28
N LYS A 491 0.81 7.65 37.13
CA LYS A 491 -0.65 7.43 37.18
C LYS A 491 -1.37 8.76 37.06
N LEU A 492 -2.47 8.77 36.31
CA LEU A 492 -3.34 9.94 36.25
C LEU A 492 -4.47 9.84 37.26
N ARG A 493 -4.64 10.86 38.09
CA ARG A 493 -5.86 11.08 38.88
C ARG A 493 -6.57 12.32 38.39
N THR A 494 -7.89 12.24 38.30
CA THR A 494 -8.76 13.35 37.88
C THR A 494 -9.77 13.65 38.98
N SER A 495 -10.03 14.94 39.23
CA SER A 495 -11.05 15.36 40.19
C SER A 495 -11.68 16.68 39.80
N ALA A 496 -13.01 16.75 39.84
CA ALA A 496 -13.74 17.99 39.61
C ALA A 496 -13.40 19.02 40.69
N LYS A 497 -13.22 20.28 40.30
CA LYS A 497 -13.04 21.41 41.21
C LYS A 497 -13.89 22.59 40.76
N LYS A 498 -14.27 23.41 41.73
CA LYS A 498 -14.96 24.70 41.54
C LYS A 498 -14.25 25.75 42.37
N ASP A 499 -14.19 26.97 41.86
CA ASP A 499 -13.60 28.13 42.54
C ASP A 499 -12.12 27.89 42.93
N PHE A 500 -11.40 27.10 42.12
CA PHE A 500 -10.06 26.64 42.44
C PHE A 500 -8.96 27.64 42.06
N VAL A 501 -8.96 28.10 40.80
CA VAL A 501 -8.02 29.13 40.30
C VAL A 501 -8.69 30.49 40.20
N ALA A 502 -9.93 30.51 39.71
CA ALA A 502 -10.72 31.72 39.57
C ALA A 502 -12.12 31.50 40.16
N ALA A 503 -12.61 32.49 40.92
CA ALA A 503 -13.94 32.46 41.49
C ALA A 503 -15.01 32.37 40.40
N GLY A 504 -16.03 31.57 40.65
CA GLY A 504 -17.13 31.25 39.74
C GLY A 504 -16.81 30.22 38.66
N LYS A 505 -15.56 29.73 38.57
CA LYS A 505 -15.12 28.84 37.49
C LYS A 505 -15.00 27.39 37.95
N SER A 506 -15.55 26.48 37.16
CA SER A 506 -15.42 25.02 37.33
C SER A 506 -14.37 24.45 36.38
N GLY A 507 -13.89 23.25 36.69
CA GLY A 507 -12.98 22.49 35.85
C GLY A 507 -12.55 21.18 36.49
N HIS A 508 -11.50 20.57 35.94
CA HIS A 508 -10.91 19.34 36.47
C HIS A 508 -9.43 19.52 36.80
N LEU A 509 -9.04 19.04 37.98
CA LEU A 509 -7.66 18.90 38.41
C LEU A 509 -7.16 17.52 37.96
N TYR A 510 -6.09 17.52 37.18
CA TYR A 510 -5.36 16.38 36.67
C TYR A 510 -4.04 16.28 37.42
N LEU A 511 -3.81 15.19 38.13
CA LEU A 511 -2.58 14.92 38.85
C LEU A 511 -1.87 13.73 38.19
N ILE A 512 -0.69 13.98 37.64
CA ILE A 512 0.26 12.95 37.19
C ILE A 512 1.11 12.60 38.41
N GLU A 513 0.82 11.46 39.02
CA GLU A 513 1.56 10.92 40.15
C GLU A 513 2.74 10.08 39.64
N ASP A 514 3.96 10.49 39.99
CA ASP A 514 5.18 9.69 39.78
C ASP A 514 5.59 8.99 41.09
N ASP A 515 6.35 7.89 40.97
CA ASP A 515 6.92 7.19 42.12
C ASP A 515 7.87 8.09 42.93
N ASP A 516 8.50 9.09 42.28
CA ASP A 516 9.16 10.22 42.92
C ASP A 516 8.14 11.38 43.10
N PRO A 517 7.66 11.65 44.33
CA PRO A 517 6.70 12.71 44.57
C PRO A 517 7.20 14.11 44.16
N ALA A 518 8.52 14.33 44.10
CA ALA A 518 9.10 15.59 43.67
C ALA A 518 8.96 15.83 42.16
N LYS A 519 8.71 14.77 41.39
CA LYS A 519 8.45 14.84 39.96
C LYS A 519 6.98 14.93 39.62
N SER A 520 6.07 14.63 40.57
CA SER A 520 4.63 14.66 40.31
C SER A 520 4.17 16.05 39.88
N GLU A 521 3.26 16.11 38.91
CA GLU A 521 2.77 17.37 38.34
C GLU A 521 1.26 17.42 38.37
N ALA A 522 0.71 18.63 38.56
CA ALA A 522 -0.72 18.84 38.50
C ALA A 522 -1.09 19.98 37.55
N PHE A 523 -2.20 19.78 36.85
CA PHE A 523 -2.77 20.72 35.91
C PHE A 523 -4.24 20.92 36.22
N PHE A 524 -4.72 22.15 36.15
CA PHE A 524 -6.15 22.45 36.23
C PHE A 524 -6.64 22.98 34.90
N LEU A 525 -7.63 22.29 34.32
CA LEU A 525 -8.28 22.68 33.08
C LEU A 525 -9.66 23.26 33.42
N GLN A 526 -9.87 24.54 33.08
CA GLN A 526 -11.13 25.24 33.29
C GLN A 526 -12.11 25.06 32.13
N GLU A 527 -13.41 25.24 32.41
CA GLU A 527 -14.49 25.16 31.40
C GLU A 527 -14.36 26.19 30.27
N ASP A 528 -13.64 27.29 30.50
CA ASP A 528 -13.28 28.27 29.47
C ASP A 528 -11.97 27.93 28.72
N LYS A 529 -11.51 26.67 28.84
CA LYS A 529 -10.38 26.05 28.12
C LYS A 529 -8.99 26.50 28.56
N LYS A 530 -8.89 27.32 29.61
CA LYS A 530 -7.63 27.75 30.19
C LYS A 530 -6.98 26.61 30.98
N VAL A 531 -5.69 26.40 30.78
CA VAL A 531 -4.89 25.41 31.51
C VAL A 531 -3.96 26.14 32.47
N PHE A 532 -3.87 25.66 33.71
CA PHE A 532 -2.98 26.19 34.73
C PHE A 532 -2.11 25.07 35.26
N ARG A 533 -0.81 25.33 35.42
CA ARG A 533 0.06 24.49 36.25
C ARG A 533 -0.27 24.73 37.71
N VAL A 534 -0.32 23.67 38.50
CA VAL A 534 -0.77 23.68 39.89
C VAL A 534 0.31 23.06 40.76
N ASP A 535 0.66 23.76 41.84
CA ASP A 535 1.61 23.27 42.84
C ASP A 535 0.86 22.55 43.96
N LYS A 536 1.50 21.52 44.52
CA LYS A 536 1.01 20.82 45.69
C LYS A 536 1.87 21.22 46.89
N ASP A 537 1.27 21.85 47.89
CA ASP A 537 1.93 22.18 49.14
C ASP A 537 2.35 20.88 49.85
N PRO A 538 3.64 20.69 50.14
CA PRO A 538 4.14 19.43 50.70
C PRO A 538 3.75 19.20 52.16
N GLY A 539 3.44 20.26 52.92
CA GLY A 539 3.08 20.16 54.34
C GLY A 539 1.59 19.92 54.59
N THR A 540 0.72 20.41 53.70
CA THR A 540 -0.74 20.35 53.83
C THR A 540 -1.40 19.46 52.79
N GLY A 541 -0.68 19.11 51.72
CA GLY A 541 -1.23 18.39 50.56
C GLY A 541 -2.23 19.19 49.73
N LYS A 542 -2.42 20.48 50.05
CA LYS A 542 -3.35 21.36 49.32
C LYS A 542 -2.73 21.80 48.01
N PHE A 543 -3.56 21.88 46.98
CA PHE A 543 -3.15 22.38 45.68
C PHE A 543 -3.37 23.89 45.60
N THR A 544 -2.43 24.63 45.02
CA THR A 544 -2.53 26.05 44.71
C THR A 544 -2.12 26.27 43.26
N ALA A 545 -2.76 27.20 42.55
CA ALA A 545 -2.33 27.60 41.21
C ALA A 545 -1.49 28.88 41.35
N PRO A 546 -0.14 28.79 41.30
CA PRO A 546 0.74 29.90 41.67
C PRO A 546 0.97 30.91 40.54
N GLY A 547 0.47 30.65 39.32
CA GLY A 547 0.88 31.40 38.12
C GLY A 547 -0.13 31.45 36.99
N ALA A 548 0.25 32.20 35.95
CA ALA A 548 -0.52 32.48 34.75
C ALA A 548 -0.87 31.20 33.96
N GLU A 549 -1.89 31.32 33.11
CA GLU A 549 -2.28 30.32 32.12
C GLU A 549 -1.06 29.87 31.28
N ILE A 550 -0.95 28.56 31.01
CA ILE A 550 0.16 27.95 30.26
C ILE A 550 -0.12 27.75 28.77
#